data_AF-A0A0T7SBD8-F1
#
_entry.id   AF-A0A0T7SBD8-F1
#
_cell.length_a   1.000
_cell.length_b   1.000
_cell.length_c   1.000
_cell.angle_alpha   90.00
_cell.angle_beta   90.00
_cell.angle_gamma   90.00
#
_symmetry.space_group_name_H-M   'P 1'
#
loop_
_entity.id
_entity.type
_entity.pdbx_description
1 polymer ?
#
loop_
_entity_poly.entity_id
_entity_poly.type
_entity_poly.pdbx_seq_one_letter_code
_entity_poly.pdbx_strand_id
1 'polypeptide(L)'
;MTHTHINKNNIPVYAEQKIIQTDLKSKDILKTKTPIPDNFLKLESETGNYCGSTNPKWKDKPLCERFGFTHEEKWITLDIPHTLMKELDLPLGEDISYPVYISPQVLERQPVCGGLTIENKKEIIIDKLSNKDQETQTDLTSQQILNQINQLQQEDNLNQQTIINLQGEIAELENKLTEIEGLKKFWENEWLAENRKAKQKINNLTNERDNLAQEKEELEREKEQLTTQKDNEITELKRQVKKLEEEKEKLQGELEREKGWWDKWMNDKEKVIWGKETDVSFHYNLNLGFYSNKNGDIQNLVGVNIFSLPFYNYRISKEYYYHKKAIKELIYEYYKNQP
;
A
#
# COMPACT_ATOMS: atom_id res chain seq x y z
N MET A 1 -14.18 35.03 23.70
CA MET A 1 -13.37 36.24 23.47
C MET A 1 -13.19 36.92 24.81
N THR A 2 -12.01 36.80 25.40
CA THR A 2 -11.61 37.51 26.62
C THR A 2 -10.57 38.54 26.19
N HIS A 3 -10.95 39.82 26.19
CA HIS A 3 -10.06 40.91 25.82
C HIS A 3 -9.12 41.22 26.98
N THR A 4 -7.88 40.75 26.88
CA THR A 4 -6.81 41.19 27.77
C THR A 4 -6.38 42.60 27.33
N HIS A 5 -6.74 43.62 28.09
CA HIS A 5 -6.29 44.99 27.84
C HIS A 5 -4.79 45.10 28.19
N ILE A 6 -4.00 45.57 27.22
CA ILE A 6 -2.56 45.80 27.32
C ILE A 6 -2.34 47.33 27.23
N ASN A 7 -1.55 47.92 28.13
CA ASN A 7 -1.19 49.34 28.08
C ASN A 7 -0.16 49.61 26.95
N LYS A 8 -0.01 50.87 26.52
CA LYS A 8 0.93 51.40 25.51
C LYS A 8 2.41 51.00 25.66
N ASN A 9 2.79 50.34 26.76
CA ASN A 9 4.13 49.81 27.01
C ASN A 9 4.19 48.26 26.97
N ASN A 10 3.18 47.57 26.42
CA ASN A 10 3.12 46.10 26.33
C ASN A 10 3.15 45.33 27.66
N ILE A 11 2.76 45.97 28.77
CA ILE A 11 2.67 45.33 30.09
C ILE A 11 1.21 44.91 30.36
N PRO A 12 0.94 43.64 30.75
CA PRO A 12 -0.38 43.19 31.18
C PRO A 12 -0.87 43.94 32.43
N VAL A 13 -2.14 44.38 32.43
CA VAL A 13 -2.76 45.26 33.44
C VAL A 13 -2.90 44.63 34.85
N TYR A 14 -2.44 43.40 35.08
CA TYR A 14 -2.51 42.76 36.42
C TYR A 14 -1.36 43.10 37.37
N ALA A 15 -0.41 43.96 36.96
CA ALA A 15 0.59 44.52 37.86
C ALA A 15 0.16 45.92 38.35
N GLU A 16 -0.97 46.02 39.06
CA GLU A 16 -1.20 47.18 39.93
C GLU A 16 -0.17 47.13 41.05
N GLN A 17 0.88 47.95 40.89
CA GLN A 17 1.82 48.29 41.95
C GLN A 17 1.04 48.83 43.15
N LYS A 18 0.75 47.97 44.14
CA LYS A 18 0.52 48.41 45.50
C LYS A 18 1.84 48.98 46.02
N ILE A 19 2.01 50.27 45.83
CA ILE A 19 2.98 51.07 46.58
C ILE A 19 2.60 50.90 48.05
N ILE A 20 3.32 50.05 48.77
CA ILE A 20 3.24 49.98 50.23
C ILE A 20 3.93 51.25 50.72
N GLN A 21 3.13 52.31 50.91
CA GLN A 21 3.50 53.41 51.80
C GLN A 21 3.71 52.81 53.18
N THR A 22 4.96 52.88 53.63
CA THR A 22 5.44 52.47 54.94
C THR A 22 4.90 53.45 55.98
N ASP A 23 3.68 53.22 56.46
CA ASP A 23 3.25 53.73 57.75
C ASP A 23 3.66 52.72 58.83
N LEU A 24 4.88 52.92 59.34
CA LEU A 24 5.34 52.32 60.60
C LEU A 24 4.48 52.84 61.75
N LYS A 25 3.38 52.14 62.04
CA LYS A 25 2.72 52.17 63.35
C LYS A 25 2.60 50.76 63.92
N SER A 26 3.70 50.37 64.55
CA SER A 26 3.79 49.65 65.83
C SER A 26 2.64 48.75 66.29
N LYS A 27 3.04 47.52 66.66
CA LYS A 27 2.41 46.53 67.55
C LYS A 27 1.39 45.59 66.91
N ASP A 28 1.92 44.50 66.36
CA ASP A 28 1.42 43.16 66.66
C ASP A 28 2.57 42.16 66.46
N ILE A 29 3.16 41.70 67.56
CA ILE A 29 4.21 40.68 67.56
C ILE A 29 3.49 39.33 67.50
N LEU A 30 3.56 38.69 66.32
CA LEU A 30 3.12 37.32 66.10
C LEU A 30 3.97 36.37 66.96
N LYS A 31 3.35 35.80 68.00
CA LYS A 31 3.91 34.69 68.79
C LYS A 31 3.89 33.42 67.95
N THR A 32 5.05 32.87 67.59
CA THR A 32 5.15 31.57 66.91
C THR A 32 5.94 30.58 67.74
N LYS A 33 5.44 29.33 67.80
CA LYS A 33 6.07 28.17 68.45
C LYS A 33 7.45 27.91 67.85
N THR A 34 8.39 27.40 68.66
CA THR A 34 9.65 26.85 68.15
C THR A 34 9.32 25.81 67.08
N PRO A 35 9.75 25.98 65.82
CA PRO A 35 9.44 25.03 64.77
C PRO A 35 10.16 23.72 65.09
N ILE A 36 9.40 22.64 65.16
CA ILE A 36 9.96 21.28 65.08
C ILE A 36 10.59 21.18 63.70
N PRO A 37 11.88 20.81 63.57
CA PRO A 37 12.50 20.70 62.26
C PRO A 37 11.68 19.77 61.35
N ASP A 38 11.43 20.19 60.11
CA ASP A 38 10.54 19.51 59.15
C ASP A 38 10.88 18.03 58.90
N ASN A 39 12.09 17.61 59.26
CA ASN A 39 12.59 16.26 59.07
C ASN A 39 12.35 15.31 60.26
N PHE A 40 11.77 15.75 61.38
CA PHE A 40 11.48 14.88 62.52
C PHE A 40 10.13 14.18 62.39
N LEU A 41 10.12 12.87 62.67
CA LEU A 41 8.94 12.03 62.57
C LEU A 41 8.17 12.02 63.88
N LYS A 42 6.90 12.39 63.83
CA LYS A 42 6.01 12.31 64.98
C LYS A 42 5.63 10.86 65.28
N LEU A 43 5.74 10.49 66.55
CA LEU A 43 5.30 9.21 67.06
C LEU A 43 3.97 9.37 67.79
N GLU A 44 3.06 8.44 67.55
CA GLU A 44 1.80 8.36 68.26
C GLU A 44 1.95 7.44 69.47
N SER A 45 1.39 7.85 70.60
CA SER A 45 1.39 7.06 71.83
C SER A 45 -0.04 6.62 72.10
N GLU A 46 -0.25 5.32 72.31
CA GLU A 46 -1.45 4.85 72.98
C GLU A 46 -1.35 5.20 74.48
N THR A 47 -2.48 5.27 75.19
CA THR A 47 -2.49 5.44 76.65
C THR A 47 -1.73 4.28 77.30
N GLY A 48 -0.62 4.56 77.97
CA GLY A 48 0.31 3.54 78.49
C GLY A 48 1.39 3.17 77.47
N ASN A 49 2.45 3.96 77.34
CA ASN A 49 3.56 3.68 76.42
C ASN A 49 4.78 3.04 77.09
N TYR A 50 4.87 3.05 78.41
CA TYR A 50 5.98 2.43 79.11
C TYR A 50 5.88 0.90 79.07
N CYS A 51 6.93 0.26 78.54
CA CYS A 51 7.00 -1.19 78.33
C CYS A 51 7.90 -1.92 79.35
N GLY A 52 8.58 -1.19 80.23
CA GLY A 52 9.51 -1.75 81.22
C GLY A 52 10.98 -1.41 80.98
N SER A 53 11.81 -1.63 81.99
CA SER A 53 13.26 -1.46 81.90
C SER A 53 13.93 -2.68 81.25
N THR A 54 14.95 -2.42 80.43
CA THR A 54 15.80 -3.43 79.80
C THR A 54 16.68 -4.18 80.83
N ASN A 55 17.06 -5.45 80.53
CA ASN A 55 17.79 -6.29 81.48
C ASN A 55 19.29 -5.94 81.55
N PRO A 56 19.88 -5.63 82.72
CA PRO A 56 21.28 -5.26 82.88
C PRO A 56 22.30 -6.38 82.59
N LYS A 57 21.86 -7.61 82.29
CA LYS A 57 22.75 -8.74 81.96
C LYS A 57 23.23 -8.77 80.49
N TRP A 58 22.81 -7.82 79.66
CA TRP A 58 23.28 -7.71 78.28
C TRP A 58 24.64 -7.01 78.26
N LYS A 59 25.70 -7.77 77.98
CA LYS A 59 27.09 -7.42 78.30
C LYS A 59 27.63 -6.11 77.67
N ASP A 60 26.93 -5.50 76.73
CA ASP A 60 27.45 -4.37 75.94
C ASP A 60 26.44 -3.21 75.75
N LYS A 61 25.43 -3.06 76.62
CA LYS A 61 24.38 -2.04 76.45
C LYS A 61 24.06 -1.29 77.76
N PRO A 62 23.81 0.03 77.69
CA PRO A 62 23.37 0.80 78.85
C PRO A 62 21.99 0.33 79.31
N LEU A 63 21.69 0.53 80.59
CA LEU A 63 20.35 0.34 81.13
C LEU A 63 19.41 1.38 80.51
N CYS A 64 18.39 0.91 79.80
CA CYS A 64 17.39 1.72 79.11
C CYS A 64 15.98 1.46 79.66
N GLU A 65 15.13 2.48 79.56
CA GLU A 65 13.67 2.34 79.65
C GLU A 65 13.11 2.14 78.24
N ARG A 66 12.18 1.18 78.10
CA ARG A 66 11.53 0.88 76.82
C ARG A 66 10.16 1.53 76.73
N PHE A 67 9.90 2.18 75.60
CA PHE A 67 8.63 2.81 75.28
C PHE A 67 8.08 2.32 73.95
N GLY A 68 6.78 2.09 73.87
CA GLY A 68 6.09 1.66 72.67
C GLY A 68 5.32 2.80 72.02
N PHE A 69 5.45 2.94 70.71
CA PHE A 69 4.79 3.97 69.92
C PHE A 69 4.28 3.41 68.60
N THR A 70 3.34 4.13 68.00
CA THR A 70 2.82 3.84 66.66
C THR A 70 3.33 4.89 65.68
N HIS A 71 3.85 4.43 64.54
CA HIS A 71 4.22 5.29 63.42
C HIS A 71 3.83 4.60 62.11
N GLU A 72 3.05 5.28 61.26
CA GLU A 72 2.52 4.71 60.01
C GLU A 72 1.85 3.33 60.21
N GLU A 73 0.98 3.23 61.22
CA GLU A 73 0.26 2.00 61.61
C GLU A 73 1.16 0.83 62.06
N LYS A 74 2.47 1.06 62.26
CA LYS A 74 3.40 0.07 62.80
C LYS A 74 3.76 0.38 64.24
N TRP A 75 3.72 -0.65 65.08
CA TRP A 75 4.23 -0.59 66.43
C TRP A 75 5.76 -0.61 66.43
N ILE A 76 6.37 0.44 66.97
CA ILE A 76 7.80 0.57 67.18
C ILE A 76 8.10 0.70 68.66
N THR A 77 9.25 0.19 69.07
CA THR A 77 9.73 0.26 70.46
C THR A 77 11.01 1.07 70.49
N LEU A 78 11.08 2.06 71.37
CA LEU A 78 12.25 2.89 71.60
C LEU A 78 12.89 2.54 72.95
N ASP A 79 14.20 2.31 72.93
CA ASP A 79 15.01 2.14 74.13
C ASP A 79 15.76 3.44 74.40
N ILE A 80 15.39 4.13 75.48
CA ILE A 80 16.02 5.39 75.90
C ILE A 80 16.95 5.10 77.09
N PRO A 81 18.28 5.29 76.95
CA PRO A 81 19.24 5.08 78.04
C PRO A 81 18.92 5.95 79.26
N HIS A 82 19.14 5.45 80.47
CA HIS A 82 18.87 6.20 81.71
C HIS A 82 19.63 7.53 81.80
N THR A 83 20.83 7.60 81.21
CA THR A 83 21.60 8.84 81.08
C THR A 83 20.84 9.89 80.27
N LEU A 84 20.25 9.47 79.14
CA LEU A 84 19.47 10.33 78.27
C LEU A 84 18.09 10.66 78.87
N MET A 85 17.45 9.72 79.55
CA MET A 85 16.22 9.97 80.32
C MET A 85 16.43 11.14 81.30
N LYS A 86 17.56 11.16 82.01
CA LYS A 86 17.93 12.26 82.92
C LYS A 86 18.18 13.57 82.19
N GLU A 87 18.87 13.56 81.05
CA GLU A 87 19.13 14.77 80.24
C GLU A 87 17.87 15.35 79.58
N LEU A 88 16.89 14.50 79.30
CA LEU A 88 15.58 14.86 78.80
C LEU A 88 14.59 15.16 79.92
N ASP A 89 14.99 15.02 81.19
CA ASP A 89 14.15 15.23 82.38
C ASP A 89 12.87 14.37 82.33
N LEU A 90 13.00 13.12 81.89
CA LEU A 90 11.92 12.14 81.83
C LEU A 90 11.93 11.25 83.08
N PRO A 91 10.75 10.94 83.65
CA PRO A 91 10.66 10.02 84.79
C PRO A 91 11.03 8.59 84.37
N LEU A 92 11.67 7.85 85.28
CA LEU A 92 11.94 6.42 85.12
C LEU A 92 10.70 5.62 85.54
N GLY A 93 10.39 4.53 84.84
CA GLY A 93 9.27 3.66 85.21
C GLY A 93 7.87 4.20 84.91
N GLU A 94 7.76 5.34 84.22
CA GLU A 94 6.49 6.05 83.96
C GLU A 94 6.33 6.35 82.46
N ASP A 95 5.08 6.55 82.02
CA ASP A 95 4.76 6.89 80.65
C ASP A 95 5.31 8.27 80.23
N ILE A 96 5.71 8.40 78.97
CA ILE A 96 5.99 9.70 78.37
C ILE A 96 4.66 10.34 77.95
N SER A 97 4.21 11.32 78.74
CA SER A 97 2.93 12.02 78.52
C SER A 97 2.98 13.12 77.45
N TYR A 98 4.13 13.30 76.78
CA TYR A 98 4.35 14.36 75.81
C TYR A 98 4.49 13.80 74.39
N PRO A 99 4.13 14.56 73.34
CA PRO A 99 4.42 14.17 71.97
C PRO A 99 5.91 13.93 71.77
N VAL A 100 6.25 12.78 71.18
CA VAL A 100 7.62 12.37 70.91
C VAL A 100 7.87 12.47 69.41
N TYR A 101 9.00 13.05 69.03
CA TYR A 101 9.47 13.08 67.66
C TYR A 101 10.86 12.48 67.59
N ILE A 102 11.16 11.71 66.54
CA ILE A 102 12.48 11.11 66.34
C ILE A 102 13.07 11.47 64.98
N SER A 103 14.40 11.43 64.90
CA SER A 103 15.10 11.53 63.61
C SER A 103 14.77 10.32 62.73
N PRO A 104 14.56 10.47 61.40
CA PRO A 104 14.29 9.36 60.48
C PRO A 104 15.36 8.27 60.52
N GLN A 105 16.61 8.65 60.78
CA GLN A 105 17.76 7.74 60.88
C GLN A 105 17.61 6.69 61.99
N VAL A 106 16.75 6.95 63.00
CA VAL A 106 16.47 5.99 64.07
C VAL A 106 15.67 4.81 63.54
N LEU A 107 14.74 5.04 62.59
CA LEU A 107 13.91 3.97 62.00
C LEU A 107 14.68 3.06 61.06
N GLU A 108 15.83 3.50 60.54
CA GLU A 108 16.69 2.71 59.67
C GLU A 108 17.56 1.71 60.46
N ARG A 109 17.62 1.81 61.79
CA ARG A 109 18.45 0.94 62.65
C ARG A 109 17.79 -0.42 62.84
N GLN A 110 18.62 -1.46 62.97
CA GLN A 110 18.15 -2.77 63.37
C GLN A 110 17.84 -2.76 64.88
N PRO A 111 16.64 -3.18 65.31
CA PRO A 111 16.30 -3.22 66.73
C PRO A 111 17.17 -4.25 67.44
N VAL A 112 17.70 -3.88 68.60
CA VAL A 112 18.52 -4.77 69.44
C VAL A 112 17.68 -5.19 70.63
N CYS A 113 17.56 -6.50 70.85
CA CYS A 113 16.76 -7.05 71.94
C CYS A 113 15.30 -6.52 71.98
N GLY A 114 14.74 -6.21 70.80
CA GLY A 114 13.35 -5.81 70.62
C GLY A 114 13.06 -4.31 70.74
N GLY A 115 14.06 -3.42 70.67
CA GLY A 115 13.87 -1.96 70.65
C GLY A 115 14.92 -1.20 69.83
N LEU A 116 14.56 -0.03 69.32
CA LEU A 116 15.44 0.93 68.65
C LEU A 116 16.11 1.82 69.70
N THR A 117 17.43 1.75 69.83
CA THR A 117 18.15 2.54 70.83
C THR A 117 18.32 4.00 70.37
N ILE A 118 17.94 4.95 71.22
CA ILE A 118 18.26 6.37 71.04
C ILE A 118 19.65 6.62 71.61
N GLU A 119 20.58 7.08 70.77
CA GLU A 119 21.98 7.19 71.16
C GLU A 119 22.31 8.57 71.74
N ASN A 120 21.58 9.61 71.36
CA ASN A 120 21.83 10.97 71.82
C ASN A 120 20.58 11.87 71.77
N LYS A 121 20.65 13.02 72.46
CA LYS A 121 19.56 14.00 72.54
C LYS A 121 19.15 14.64 71.20
N LYS A 122 20.02 14.63 70.18
CA LYS A 122 19.68 15.20 68.86
C LYS A 122 18.76 14.28 68.05
N GLU A 123 18.56 13.04 68.48
CA GLU A 123 17.75 12.06 67.77
C GLU A 123 16.30 12.01 68.23
N ILE A 124 15.99 12.68 69.35
CA ILE A 124 14.67 12.68 69.97
C ILE A 124 14.29 14.07 70.46
N ILE A 125 13.06 14.47 70.18
CA ILE A 125 12.45 15.70 70.69
C ILE A 125 11.22 15.29 71.50
N ILE A 126 11.22 15.69 72.77
CA ILE A 126 10.04 15.58 73.64
C ILE A 126 9.41 16.97 73.67
N ASP A 127 8.23 17.12 73.09
CA ASP A 127 7.49 18.38 73.07
C ASP A 127 6.81 18.60 74.42
N LYS A 128 7.64 18.89 75.43
CA LYS A 128 7.17 19.30 76.75
C LYS A 128 6.55 20.69 76.59
N LEU A 129 5.22 20.77 76.62
CA LEU A 129 4.54 22.02 76.94
C LEU A 129 4.86 22.39 78.40
N SER A 130 6.05 22.92 78.62
CA SER A 130 6.51 23.42 79.92
C SER A 130 7.04 24.83 79.73
N ASN A 131 6.26 25.76 80.28
CA ASN A 131 6.57 27.12 80.63
C ASN A 131 8.06 27.39 80.87
N LYS A 132 8.68 27.99 79.88
CA LYS A 132 9.46 29.23 80.01
C LYS A 132 9.60 29.76 78.60
N ASP A 133 8.91 30.86 78.33
CA ASP A 133 9.25 31.76 77.25
C ASP A 133 10.72 32.17 77.44
N GLN A 134 11.65 31.36 76.92
CA GLN A 134 12.96 31.87 76.57
C GLN A 134 12.73 32.62 75.27
N GLU A 135 12.44 33.91 75.43
CA GLU A 135 12.63 34.92 74.39
C GLU A 135 14.02 34.70 73.79
N THR A 136 14.09 34.01 72.66
CA THR A 136 15.19 34.23 71.72
C THR A 136 14.79 35.44 70.90
N GLN A 137 14.90 36.61 71.54
CA GLN A 137 14.96 37.87 70.85
C GLN A 137 16.15 37.78 69.89
N THR A 138 15.88 37.57 68.60
CA THR A 138 16.87 37.86 67.59
C THR A 138 16.94 39.38 67.53
N ASP A 139 17.94 39.95 68.19
CA ASP A 139 18.32 41.36 68.02
C ASP A 139 18.86 41.55 66.60
N LEU A 140 17.96 41.47 65.61
CA LEU A 140 18.25 41.97 64.28
C LEU A 140 18.25 43.49 64.39
N THR A 141 19.46 44.04 64.47
CA THR A 141 19.68 45.48 64.36
C THR A 141 19.00 45.99 63.08
N SER A 142 18.54 47.24 63.07
CA SER A 142 17.91 47.86 61.90
C SER A 142 18.75 47.71 60.61
N GLN A 143 20.06 47.56 60.77
CA GLN A 143 21.01 47.33 59.68
C GLN A 143 20.96 45.90 59.11
N GLN A 144 20.69 44.87 59.91
CA GLN A 144 20.47 43.51 59.43
C GLN A 144 19.13 43.38 58.68
N ILE A 145 18.09 44.06 59.15
CA ILE A 145 16.81 44.15 58.44
C ILE A 145 16.99 44.85 57.08
N LEU A 146 17.74 45.96 57.06
CA LEU A 146 18.03 46.68 55.81
C LEU A 146 18.83 45.80 54.82
N ASN A 147 19.79 45.02 55.30
CA ASN A 147 20.55 44.10 54.47
C ASN A 147 19.68 42.98 53.89
N GLN A 148 18.74 42.43 54.67
CA GLN A 148 17.79 41.43 54.17
C GLN A 148 16.84 42.01 53.12
N ILE A 149 16.33 43.24 53.33
CA ILE A 149 15.49 43.93 52.35
C ILE A 149 16.26 44.14 51.04
N ASN A 150 17.52 44.57 51.11
CA ASN A 150 18.35 44.77 49.92
C ASN A 150 18.62 43.45 49.18
N GLN A 151 18.83 42.35 49.90
CA GLN A 151 18.99 41.02 49.30
C GLN A 151 17.71 40.57 48.57
N LEU A 152 16.56 40.71 49.21
CA LEU A 152 15.26 40.37 48.61
C LEU A 152 14.97 41.24 47.36
N GLN A 153 15.32 42.53 47.40
CA GLN A 153 15.17 43.40 46.23
C GLN A 153 16.11 43.00 45.08
N GLN A 154 17.33 42.58 45.37
CA GLN A 154 18.26 42.08 44.34
C GLN A 154 17.74 40.78 43.72
N GLU A 155 17.24 39.86 44.55
CA GLU A 155 16.65 38.60 44.10
C GLU A 155 15.40 38.85 43.25
N ASP A 156 14.52 39.76 43.65
CA ASP A 156 13.33 40.11 42.88
C ASP A 156 13.70 40.70 41.51
N ASN A 157 14.70 41.58 41.45
CA ASN A 157 15.19 42.14 40.19
C ASN A 157 15.76 41.05 39.25
N LEU A 158 16.53 40.10 39.79
CA LEU A 158 17.06 38.95 39.04
C LEU A 158 15.93 38.05 38.52
N ASN A 159 14.92 37.80 39.34
CA ASN A 159 13.75 37.01 38.97
C ASN A 159 12.94 37.70 37.86
N GLN A 160 12.70 39.01 37.99
CA GLN A 160 12.02 39.79 36.95
C GLN A 160 12.77 39.76 35.62
N GLN A 161 14.10 39.91 35.63
CA GLN A 161 14.90 39.81 34.42
C GLN A 161 14.83 38.42 33.79
N THR A 162 14.84 37.37 34.62
CA THR A 162 14.71 35.99 34.15
C THR A 162 13.35 35.75 33.49
N ILE A 163 12.26 36.26 34.08
CA ILE A 163 10.92 36.17 33.52
C ILE A 163 10.84 36.86 32.16
N ILE A 164 11.43 38.06 32.02
CA ILE A 164 11.46 38.79 30.74
C ILE A 164 12.20 38.00 29.67
N ASN A 165 13.36 37.43 30.00
CA ASN A 165 14.14 36.62 29.06
C ASN A 165 13.35 35.39 28.59
N LEU A 166 12.73 34.65 29.52
CA LEU A 166 11.92 33.48 29.20
C LEU A 166 10.69 33.83 28.35
N GLN A 167 10.04 34.96 28.62
CA GLN A 167 8.94 35.45 27.77
C GLN A 167 9.39 35.75 26.34
N GLY A 168 10.59 36.29 26.17
CA GLY A 168 11.20 36.51 24.85
C GLY A 168 11.45 35.20 24.10
N GLU A 169 12.02 34.20 24.78
CA GLU A 169 12.25 32.87 24.21
C GLU A 169 10.95 32.18 23.81
N ILE A 170 9.91 32.26 24.65
CA ILE A 170 8.58 31.71 24.36
C ILE A 170 8.01 32.34 23.08
N ALA A 171 8.06 33.67 22.96
CA ALA A 171 7.55 34.37 21.78
C ALA A 171 8.31 33.98 20.49
N GLU A 172 9.63 33.77 20.59
CA GLU A 172 10.43 33.30 19.45
C GLU A 172 10.05 31.87 19.05
N LEU A 173 9.84 30.98 20.02
CA LEU A 173 9.41 29.61 19.78
C LEU A 173 8.00 29.53 19.18
N GLU A 174 7.07 30.36 19.64
CA GLU A 174 5.71 30.47 19.09
C GLU A 174 5.73 30.92 17.62
N ASN A 175 6.60 31.89 17.28
CA ASN A 175 6.80 32.32 15.90
C ASN A 175 7.37 31.19 15.02
N LYS A 176 8.39 30.48 15.49
CA LYS A 176 8.96 29.32 14.78
C LYS A 176 7.94 28.20 14.57
N LEU A 177 7.11 27.92 15.58
CA LEU A 177 6.05 26.94 15.48
C LEU A 177 5.04 27.32 14.39
N THR A 178 4.64 28.60 14.36
CA THR A 178 3.71 29.13 13.36
C THR A 178 4.28 29.03 11.95
N GLU A 179 5.58 29.31 11.76
CA GLU A 179 6.27 29.15 10.48
C GLU A 179 6.28 27.68 10.01
N ILE A 180 6.62 26.75 10.92
CA ILE A 180 6.63 25.31 10.62
C ILE A 180 5.23 24.82 10.25
N GLU A 181 4.19 25.27 10.94
CA GLU A 181 2.81 24.92 10.61
C GLU A 181 2.39 25.46 9.24
N GLY A 182 2.85 26.67 8.89
CA GLY A 182 2.67 27.25 7.55
C GLY A 182 3.33 26.40 6.47
N LEU A 183 4.59 26.02 6.66
CA LEU A 183 5.33 25.16 5.75
C LEU A 183 4.68 23.78 5.61
N LYS A 184 4.23 23.19 6.73
CA LYS A 184 3.52 21.91 6.72
C LYS A 184 2.28 21.95 5.83
N LYS A 185 1.44 22.99 6.00
CA LYS A 185 0.23 23.18 5.17
C LYS A 185 0.58 23.41 3.70
N PHE A 186 1.64 24.17 3.43
CA PHE A 186 2.12 24.40 2.06
C PHE A 186 2.47 23.07 1.36
N TRP A 187 3.34 22.27 2.00
CA TRP A 187 3.78 20.99 1.45
C TRP A 187 2.64 19.97 1.33
N GLU A 188 1.71 19.94 2.29
CA GLU A 188 0.51 19.09 2.21
C GLU A 188 -0.33 19.42 0.98
N ASN A 189 -0.57 20.70 0.72
CA ASN A 189 -1.32 21.15 -0.45
C ASN A 189 -0.59 20.84 -1.76
N GLU A 190 0.72 21.07 -1.81
CA GLU A 190 1.55 20.79 -2.99
C GLU A 190 1.54 19.29 -3.30
N TRP A 191 1.79 18.44 -2.30
CA TRP A 191 1.74 16.99 -2.43
C TRP A 191 0.37 16.50 -2.91
N LEU A 192 -0.73 17.04 -2.35
CA LEU A 192 -2.08 16.70 -2.79
C LEU A 192 -2.33 17.09 -4.26
N ALA A 193 -1.81 18.23 -4.70
CA ALA A 193 -1.94 18.69 -6.08
C ALA A 193 -1.17 17.78 -7.05
N GLU A 194 0.07 17.42 -6.71
CA GLU A 194 0.87 16.48 -7.50
C GLU A 194 0.23 15.10 -7.57
N ASN A 195 -0.26 14.59 -6.44
CA ASN A 195 -0.92 13.29 -6.37
C ASN A 195 -2.21 13.27 -7.23
N ARG A 196 -2.98 14.37 -7.26
CA ARG A 196 -4.13 14.51 -8.17
C ARG A 196 -3.71 14.45 -9.64
N LYS A 197 -2.64 15.17 -10.02
CA LYS A 197 -2.10 15.14 -11.39
C LYS A 197 -1.61 13.73 -11.78
N ALA A 198 -0.91 13.06 -10.87
CA ALA A 198 -0.45 11.69 -11.07
C ALA A 198 -1.62 10.71 -11.28
N LYS A 199 -2.67 10.80 -10.44
CA LYS A 199 -3.89 10.00 -10.59
C LYS A 199 -4.59 10.25 -11.92
N GLN A 200 -4.71 11.51 -12.35
CA GLN A 200 -5.27 11.84 -13.67
C GLN A 200 -4.45 11.22 -14.80
N LYS A 201 -3.11 11.31 -14.73
CA LYS A 201 -2.22 10.70 -15.73
C LYS A 201 -2.38 9.17 -15.77
N ILE A 202 -2.46 8.51 -14.61
CA ILE A 202 -2.69 7.06 -14.52
C ILE A 202 -4.03 6.68 -15.16
N ASN A 203 -5.10 7.42 -14.88
CA ASN A 203 -6.41 7.15 -15.47
C ASN A 203 -6.37 7.32 -17.00
N ASN A 204 -5.73 8.37 -17.50
CA ASN A 204 -5.58 8.59 -18.94
C ASN A 204 -4.81 7.45 -19.61
N LEU A 205 -3.68 7.03 -19.03
CA LEU A 205 -2.89 5.91 -19.54
C LEU A 205 -3.65 4.58 -19.47
N THR A 206 -4.47 4.39 -18.44
CA THR A 206 -5.33 3.20 -18.31
C THR A 206 -6.37 3.16 -19.42
N ASN A 207 -7.04 4.29 -19.68
CA ASN A 207 -8.01 4.40 -20.76
C ASN A 207 -7.35 4.18 -22.13
N GLU A 208 -6.16 4.74 -22.36
CA GLU A 208 -5.39 4.55 -23.59
C GLU A 208 -5.02 3.08 -23.79
N ARG A 209 -4.53 2.40 -22.74
CA ARG A 209 -4.25 0.96 -22.75
C ARG A 209 -5.50 0.15 -23.11
N ASP A 210 -6.64 0.47 -22.51
CA ASP A 210 -7.88 -0.27 -22.74
C ASP A 210 -8.41 -0.08 -24.16
N ASN A 211 -8.31 1.14 -24.70
CA ASN A 211 -8.64 1.42 -26.11
C ASN A 211 -7.73 0.64 -27.06
N LEU A 212 -6.41 0.65 -26.83
CA LEU A 212 -5.45 -0.11 -27.64
C LEU A 212 -5.67 -1.62 -27.55
N ALA A 213 -6.08 -2.13 -26.40
CA ALA A 213 -6.42 -3.54 -26.23
C ALA A 213 -7.65 -3.92 -27.07
N GLN A 214 -8.68 -3.06 -27.09
CA GLN A 214 -9.86 -3.27 -27.93
C GLN A 214 -9.54 -3.21 -29.41
N GLU A 215 -8.75 -2.22 -29.85
CA GLU A 215 -8.31 -2.09 -31.24
C GLU A 215 -7.50 -3.32 -31.69
N LYS A 216 -6.62 -3.82 -30.82
CA LYS A 216 -5.87 -5.06 -31.08
C LYS A 216 -6.80 -6.27 -31.25
N GLU A 217 -7.81 -6.41 -30.39
CA GLU A 217 -8.78 -7.51 -30.47
C GLU A 217 -9.63 -7.42 -31.76
N GLU A 218 -9.98 -6.21 -32.19
CA GLU A 218 -10.68 -5.99 -33.46
C GLU A 218 -9.82 -6.38 -34.67
N LEU A 219 -8.56 -5.96 -34.69
CA LEU A 219 -7.61 -6.34 -35.74
C LEU A 219 -7.33 -7.85 -35.77
N GLU A 220 -7.25 -8.51 -34.61
CA GLU A 220 -7.09 -9.97 -34.55
C GLU A 220 -8.31 -10.69 -35.14
N ARG A 221 -9.53 -10.21 -34.83
CA ARG A 221 -10.77 -10.74 -35.42
C ARG A 221 -10.84 -10.52 -36.94
N GLU A 222 -10.48 -9.33 -37.42
CA GLU A 222 -10.44 -9.04 -38.86
C GLU A 222 -9.44 -9.95 -39.57
N LYS A 223 -8.25 -10.12 -38.98
CA LYS A 223 -7.21 -11.02 -39.52
C LYS A 223 -7.69 -12.47 -39.59
N GLU A 224 -8.40 -12.95 -38.57
CA GLU A 224 -8.96 -14.32 -38.57
C GLU A 224 -10.04 -14.50 -39.65
N GLN A 225 -10.91 -13.50 -39.83
CA GLN A 225 -11.91 -13.51 -40.90
C GLN A 225 -11.26 -13.53 -42.29
N LEU A 226 -10.27 -12.68 -42.54
CA LEU A 226 -9.53 -12.64 -43.80
C LEU A 226 -8.79 -13.94 -44.07
N THR A 227 -8.19 -14.54 -43.04
CA THR A 227 -7.50 -15.83 -43.16
C THR A 227 -8.50 -16.92 -43.56
N THR A 228 -9.65 -16.98 -42.89
CA THR A 228 -10.72 -17.94 -43.19
C THR A 228 -11.26 -17.76 -44.61
N GLN A 229 -11.49 -16.52 -45.05
CA GLN A 229 -11.94 -16.23 -46.42
C GLN A 229 -10.93 -16.72 -47.45
N LYS A 230 -9.64 -16.41 -47.23
CA LYS A 230 -8.56 -16.83 -48.12
C LYS A 230 -8.43 -18.36 -48.18
N ASP A 231 -8.54 -19.05 -47.05
CA ASP A 231 -8.47 -20.52 -47.01
C ASP A 231 -9.64 -21.18 -47.75
N ASN A 232 -10.85 -20.59 -47.64
CA ASN A 232 -12.01 -21.03 -48.39
C ASN A 232 -11.82 -20.83 -49.91
N GLU A 233 -11.31 -19.66 -50.32
CA GLU A 233 -11.02 -19.37 -51.73
C GLU A 233 -9.95 -20.31 -52.29
N ILE A 234 -8.86 -20.54 -51.55
CA ILE A 234 -7.81 -21.50 -51.93
C ILE A 234 -8.39 -22.91 -52.09
N THR A 235 -9.27 -23.32 -51.17
CA THR A 235 -9.90 -24.65 -51.23
C THR A 235 -10.79 -24.79 -52.46
N GLU A 236 -11.56 -23.76 -52.79
CA GLU A 236 -12.41 -23.74 -53.97
C GLU A 236 -11.59 -23.73 -55.26
N LEU A 237 -10.53 -22.91 -55.34
CA LEU A 237 -9.62 -22.90 -56.49
C LEU A 237 -8.93 -24.25 -56.68
N LYS A 238 -8.46 -24.89 -55.61
CA LYS A 238 -7.89 -26.26 -55.67
C LYS A 238 -8.90 -27.26 -56.23
N ARG A 239 -10.17 -27.15 -55.84
CA ARG A 239 -11.25 -28.01 -56.35
C ARG A 239 -11.48 -27.79 -57.84
N GLN A 240 -11.46 -26.54 -58.31
CA GLN A 240 -11.63 -26.20 -59.72
C GLN A 240 -10.45 -26.69 -60.57
N VAL A 241 -9.22 -26.48 -60.10
CA VAL A 241 -7.99 -26.98 -60.76
C VAL A 241 -8.07 -28.49 -60.93
N LYS A 242 -8.43 -29.23 -59.88
CA LYS A 242 -8.57 -30.69 -59.95
C LYS A 242 -9.59 -31.13 -61.01
N LYS A 243 -10.75 -30.46 -61.09
CA LYS A 243 -11.76 -30.78 -62.12
C LYS A 243 -11.25 -30.54 -63.53
N LEU A 244 -10.53 -29.44 -63.75
CA LEU A 244 -9.95 -29.11 -65.05
C LEU A 244 -8.83 -30.09 -65.43
N GLU A 245 -8.04 -30.55 -64.46
CA GLU A 245 -7.05 -31.61 -64.67
C GLU A 245 -7.71 -32.93 -65.09
N GLU A 246 -8.77 -33.37 -64.39
CA GLU A 246 -9.55 -34.55 -64.73
C GLU A 246 -10.20 -34.45 -66.13
N GLU A 247 -10.74 -33.28 -66.48
CA GLU A 247 -11.31 -33.02 -67.81
C GLU A 247 -10.25 -33.04 -68.91
N LYS A 248 -9.08 -32.43 -68.65
CA LYS A 248 -7.94 -32.45 -69.57
C LYS A 248 -7.46 -33.88 -69.83
N GLU A 249 -7.30 -34.70 -68.79
CA GLU A 249 -6.91 -36.11 -68.94
C GLU A 249 -7.95 -36.90 -69.74
N LYS A 250 -9.24 -36.68 -69.47
CA LYS A 250 -10.33 -37.33 -70.21
C LYS A 250 -10.31 -36.96 -71.69
N LEU A 251 -10.21 -35.68 -72.02
CA LEU A 251 -10.15 -35.19 -73.40
C LEU A 251 -8.89 -35.70 -74.12
N GLN A 252 -7.76 -35.76 -73.42
CA GLN A 252 -6.53 -36.32 -73.97
C GLN A 252 -6.70 -37.82 -74.29
N GLY A 253 -7.33 -38.59 -73.40
CA GLY A 253 -7.66 -39.99 -73.67
C GLY A 253 -8.71 -40.20 -74.77
N GLU A 254 -9.63 -39.25 -74.97
CA GLU A 254 -10.53 -39.23 -76.14
C GLU A 254 -9.77 -38.97 -77.44
N LEU A 255 -8.89 -37.97 -77.45
CA LEU A 255 -8.05 -37.63 -78.59
C LEU A 255 -7.13 -38.80 -78.99
N GLU A 256 -6.48 -39.46 -78.02
CA GLU A 256 -5.62 -40.62 -78.27
C GLU A 256 -6.40 -41.81 -78.84
N ARG A 257 -7.62 -42.06 -78.34
CA ARG A 257 -8.52 -43.07 -78.92
C ARG A 257 -8.89 -42.74 -80.35
N GLU A 258 -9.27 -41.49 -80.62
CA GLU A 258 -9.62 -41.04 -81.98
C GLU A 258 -8.42 -41.17 -82.93
N LYS A 259 -7.24 -40.73 -82.52
CA LYS A 259 -5.98 -40.92 -83.27
C LYS A 259 -5.72 -42.40 -83.56
N GLY A 260 -5.88 -43.29 -82.57
CA GLY A 260 -5.74 -44.73 -82.77
C GLY A 260 -6.74 -45.32 -83.77
N TRP A 261 -8.00 -44.84 -83.76
CA TRP A 261 -9.00 -45.21 -84.77
C TRP A 261 -8.58 -44.74 -86.17
N TRP A 262 -8.12 -43.50 -86.30
CA TRP A 262 -7.62 -42.94 -87.55
C TRP A 262 -6.40 -43.71 -88.06
N ASP A 263 -5.42 -44.00 -87.22
CA ASP A 263 -4.23 -44.77 -87.57
C ASP A 263 -4.59 -46.18 -88.06
N LYS A 264 -5.52 -46.85 -87.37
CA LYS A 264 -6.05 -48.15 -87.80
C LYS A 264 -6.72 -48.05 -89.17
N TRP A 265 -7.57 -47.04 -89.37
CA TRP A 265 -8.27 -46.83 -90.64
C TRP A 265 -7.31 -46.48 -91.79
N MET A 266 -6.30 -45.66 -91.51
CA MET A 266 -5.26 -45.27 -92.47
C MET A 266 -4.39 -46.47 -92.87
N ASN A 267 -4.03 -47.33 -91.92
CA ASN A 267 -3.16 -48.50 -92.13
C ASN A 267 -3.91 -49.78 -92.52
N ASP A 268 -5.24 -49.77 -92.54
CA ASP A 268 -6.05 -50.90 -92.98
C ASP A 268 -5.76 -51.22 -94.46
N LYS A 269 -5.10 -52.37 -94.66
CA LYS A 269 -4.74 -52.95 -95.95
C LYS A 269 -5.86 -53.80 -96.54
N GLU A 270 -6.95 -54.04 -95.81
CA GLU A 270 -8.08 -54.78 -96.34
C GLU A 270 -8.86 -53.94 -97.35
N LYS A 271 -9.18 -54.60 -98.47
CA LYS A 271 -10.17 -54.12 -99.43
C LYS A 271 -11.54 -54.16 -98.74
N VAL A 272 -11.86 -53.12 -97.98
CA VAL A 272 -13.24 -52.88 -97.57
C VAL A 272 -14.02 -52.58 -98.86
N ILE A 273 -14.68 -53.61 -99.38
CA ILE A 273 -15.66 -53.50 -100.46
C ILE A 273 -16.88 -52.82 -99.83
N TRP A 274 -17.05 -51.54 -100.13
CA TRP A 274 -18.27 -50.83 -99.80
C TRP A 274 -19.38 -51.31 -100.72
N GLY A 275 -20.42 -51.90 -100.13
CA GLY A 275 -21.54 -52.52 -100.85
C GLY A 275 -21.29 -53.99 -101.12
N LYS A 276 -22.03 -54.86 -100.45
CA LYS A 276 -22.35 -56.14 -101.10
C LYS A 276 -23.06 -55.77 -102.41
N GLU A 277 -22.61 -56.36 -103.52
CA GLU A 277 -23.35 -56.40 -104.77
C GLU A 277 -24.75 -56.95 -104.48
N THR A 278 -25.69 -56.05 -104.19
CA THR A 278 -27.09 -56.27 -104.47
C THR A 278 -27.38 -55.37 -105.66
N ASP A 279 -27.73 -56.03 -106.75
CA ASP A 279 -28.11 -55.50 -108.06
C ASP A 279 -29.36 -54.61 -107.93
N VAL A 280 -29.19 -53.46 -107.29
CA VAL A 280 -30.22 -52.43 -107.12
C VAL A 280 -29.55 -51.12 -107.51
N SER A 281 -30.00 -50.58 -108.63
CA SER A 281 -29.65 -49.27 -109.14
C SER A 281 -29.95 -48.19 -108.10
N PHE A 282 -28.95 -47.87 -107.26
CA PHE A 282 -28.99 -46.73 -106.35
C PHE A 282 -28.51 -45.49 -107.09
N HIS A 283 -29.43 -44.54 -107.30
CA HIS A 283 -29.07 -43.16 -107.62
C HIS A 283 -28.44 -42.54 -106.36
N TYR A 284 -27.11 -42.43 -106.35
CA TYR A 284 -26.42 -41.62 -105.35
C TYR A 284 -26.65 -40.14 -105.67
N ASN A 285 -27.60 -39.53 -104.99
CA ASN A 285 -27.58 -38.08 -104.80
C ASN A 285 -26.65 -37.80 -103.62
N LEU A 286 -25.45 -37.34 -103.94
CA LEU A 286 -24.46 -36.85 -102.97
C LEU A 286 -24.94 -35.48 -102.47
N ASN A 287 -25.95 -35.50 -101.61
CA ASN A 287 -26.38 -34.34 -100.85
C ASN A 287 -26.53 -34.80 -99.40
N LEU A 288 -25.57 -34.36 -98.56
CA LEU A 288 -25.60 -34.28 -97.09
C LEU A 288 -26.14 -35.50 -96.32
N GLY A 289 -25.35 -35.97 -95.35
CA GLY A 289 -25.66 -37.16 -94.55
C GLY A 289 -27.10 -37.20 -94.02
N PHE A 290 -27.90 -38.09 -94.60
CA PHE A 290 -29.16 -38.55 -94.05
C PHE A 290 -29.19 -40.08 -94.12
N TYR A 291 -29.32 -40.72 -92.97
CA TYR A 291 -29.79 -42.10 -92.88
C TYR A 291 -31.29 -42.06 -92.61
N SER A 292 -32.10 -42.65 -93.49
CA SER A 292 -33.49 -42.98 -93.14
C SER A 292 -33.56 -44.43 -92.68
N ASN A 293 -34.10 -44.65 -91.48
CA ASN A 293 -34.67 -45.95 -91.14
C ASN A 293 -36.03 -46.07 -91.88
N LYS A 294 -36.50 -47.31 -92.10
CA LYS A 294 -37.71 -47.65 -92.87
C LYS A 294 -39.02 -46.97 -92.42
N ASN A 295 -39.02 -46.21 -91.33
CA ASN A 295 -40.19 -45.49 -90.81
C ASN A 295 -40.15 -43.95 -90.94
N GLY A 296 -39.17 -43.37 -91.65
CA GLY A 296 -39.35 -42.02 -92.24
C GLY A 296 -39.10 -40.79 -91.35
N ASP A 297 -38.46 -40.90 -90.19
CA ASP A 297 -38.03 -39.73 -89.41
C ASP A 297 -36.60 -39.28 -89.79
N ILE A 298 -36.47 -38.01 -90.19
CA ILE A 298 -35.19 -37.38 -90.58
C ILE A 298 -34.67 -36.55 -89.40
N GLN A 299 -33.50 -36.90 -88.86
CA GLN A 299 -32.75 -36.04 -87.92
C GLN A 299 -31.51 -35.45 -88.62
N ASN A 300 -31.36 -34.13 -88.53
CA ASN A 300 -30.29 -33.35 -89.17
C ASN A 300 -28.94 -33.56 -88.48
N LEU A 301 -27.90 -33.89 -89.25
CA LEU A 301 -26.49 -33.67 -88.87
C LEU A 301 -25.98 -32.44 -89.63
N VAL A 302 -25.81 -31.35 -88.88
CA VAL A 302 -25.34 -30.05 -89.38
C VAL A 302 -23.83 -30.09 -89.59
N GLY A 303 -23.38 -29.59 -90.74
CA GLY A 303 -22.18 -28.73 -90.80
C GLY A 303 -20.85 -29.36 -91.23
N VAL A 304 -20.75 -29.90 -92.45
CA VAL A 304 -19.49 -29.84 -93.23
C VAL A 304 -19.82 -29.63 -94.70
N ASN A 305 -19.44 -28.47 -95.25
CA ASN A 305 -19.65 -28.12 -96.64
C ASN A 305 -18.41 -28.55 -97.44
N ILE A 306 -18.47 -29.72 -98.08
CA ILE A 306 -17.42 -30.17 -99.00
C ILE A 306 -17.83 -29.69 -100.39
N PHE A 307 -17.04 -28.78 -100.98
CA PHE A 307 -17.22 -28.36 -102.36
C PHE A 307 -17.30 -29.58 -103.28
N SER A 308 -18.39 -29.66 -104.05
CA SER A 308 -18.68 -30.73 -104.99
C SER A 308 -17.58 -30.81 -106.06
N LEU A 309 -16.85 -31.93 -106.08
CA LEU A 309 -16.06 -32.31 -107.25
C LEU A 309 -17.01 -32.95 -108.28
N PRO A 310 -16.98 -32.52 -109.55
CA PRO A 310 -17.89 -33.04 -110.57
C PRO A 310 -17.47 -34.47 -110.95
N PHE A 311 -18.23 -35.47 -110.52
CA PHE A 311 -18.12 -36.83 -111.02
C PHE A 311 -18.95 -36.94 -112.32
N TYR A 312 -18.25 -36.85 -113.46
CA TYR A 312 -18.83 -37.23 -114.75
C TYR A 312 -19.01 -38.75 -114.81
N ASN A 313 -20.21 -39.16 -115.23
CA ASN A 313 -20.59 -40.53 -115.57
C ASN A 313 -19.53 -41.20 -116.48
N TYR A 314 -18.67 -42.03 -115.91
CA TYR A 314 -17.87 -43.00 -116.65
C TYR A 314 -18.00 -44.37 -115.99
N ARG A 315 -18.16 -45.39 -116.85
CA ARG A 315 -18.17 -46.82 -116.51
C ARG A 315 -17.13 -47.12 -115.43
N ILE A 316 -17.63 -47.51 -114.26
CA ILE A 316 -16.87 -47.78 -113.04
C ILE A 316 -16.05 -49.05 -113.28
N SER A 317 -14.80 -48.90 -113.70
CA SER A 317 -13.82 -49.97 -113.73
C SER A 317 -12.49 -49.47 -113.17
N LYS A 318 -11.98 -50.18 -112.15
CA LYS A 318 -10.65 -50.02 -111.52
C LYS A 318 -10.27 -48.71 -110.81
N GLU A 319 -11.03 -47.61 -110.91
CA GLU A 319 -10.65 -46.31 -110.31
C GLU A 319 -10.98 -46.13 -108.81
N TYR A 320 -11.71 -47.07 -108.20
CA TYR A 320 -12.06 -47.00 -106.76
C TYR A 320 -10.84 -46.99 -105.81
N TYR A 321 -9.68 -47.45 -106.28
CA TYR A 321 -8.45 -47.50 -105.46
C TYR A 321 -7.81 -46.11 -105.26
N TYR A 322 -8.02 -45.18 -106.21
CA TYR A 322 -7.41 -43.85 -106.16
C TYR A 322 -8.18 -42.89 -105.24
N HIS A 323 -9.50 -43.04 -105.11
CA HIS A 323 -10.30 -42.17 -104.26
C HIS A 323 -10.09 -42.41 -102.76
N LYS A 324 -9.89 -43.66 -102.33
CA LYS A 324 -9.57 -43.94 -100.91
C LYS A 324 -8.25 -43.30 -100.51
N LYS A 325 -7.22 -43.34 -101.37
CA LYS A 325 -5.92 -42.73 -101.10
C LYS A 325 -5.99 -41.20 -101.07
N ALA A 326 -6.66 -40.59 -102.05
CA ALA A 326 -6.83 -39.13 -102.10
C ALA A 326 -7.63 -38.59 -100.91
N ILE A 327 -8.71 -39.26 -100.50
CA ILE A 327 -9.51 -38.87 -99.32
C ILE A 327 -8.69 -39.07 -98.03
N LYS A 328 -7.90 -40.15 -97.93
CA LYS A 328 -6.98 -40.40 -96.81
C LYS A 328 -5.94 -39.28 -96.67
N GLU A 329 -5.32 -38.86 -97.77
CA GLU A 329 -4.32 -37.77 -97.78
C GLU A 329 -4.94 -36.42 -97.42
N LEU A 330 -6.16 -36.12 -97.90
CA LEU A 330 -6.86 -34.87 -97.63
C LEU A 330 -7.31 -34.74 -96.16
N ILE A 331 -7.76 -35.84 -95.56
CA ILE A 331 -8.09 -35.91 -94.13
C ILE A 331 -6.81 -35.85 -93.28
N TYR A 332 -5.74 -36.53 -93.67
CA TYR A 332 -4.45 -36.47 -92.96
C TYR A 332 -3.87 -35.05 -92.92
N GLU A 333 -3.87 -34.32 -94.03
CA GLU A 333 -3.43 -32.91 -94.06
C GLU A 333 -4.35 -31.99 -93.27
N TYR A 334 -5.64 -32.27 -93.14
CA TYR A 334 -6.53 -31.51 -92.26
C TYR A 334 -6.16 -31.66 -90.78
N TYR A 335 -5.91 -32.90 -90.31
CA TYR A 335 -5.58 -33.16 -88.89
C TYR A 335 -4.13 -32.79 -88.53
N LYS A 336 -3.19 -32.89 -89.48
CA LYS A 336 -1.78 -32.48 -89.30
C LYS A 336 -1.63 -30.97 -89.07
N ASN A 337 -2.57 -30.16 -89.55
CA ASN A 337 -2.54 -28.70 -89.50
C ASN A 337 -3.54 -28.10 -88.49
N GLN A 338 -4.16 -28.91 -87.62
CA GLN A 338 -4.90 -28.39 -86.46
C GLN A 338 -3.88 -27.95 -85.39
N PRO A 339 -3.99 -26.70 -84.87
CA PRO A 339 -3.05 -26.13 -83.92
C PRO A 339 -3.02 -26.82 -82.55
#